data_AF-A0A0N1PCS7-F1
#
_entry.id   AF-A0A0N1PCS7-F1
#
_cell.length_a   1.000
_cell.length_b   1.000
_cell.length_c   1.000
_cell.angle_alpha   90.00
_cell.angle_beta   90.00
_cell.angle_gamma   90.00
#
_symmetry.space_group_name_H-M   'P 1'
#
loop_
_entity.id
_entity.type
_entity.pdbx_description
1 polymer ?
#
loop_
_entity_poly.entity_id
_entity_poly.type
_entity_poly.pdbx_seq_one_letter_code
_entity_poly.pdbx_strand_id
1 'polypeptide(L)'
;MQRCRQRAFQVLRERLLNPLRQLTGIEIFVAVAVGVVGGVFPVPLITSLVTLISGWYIHCSAAELVVGSTVNLLCTPLQFAFLPSFARLSGTISQADTSAFTATALMEALTKGYAVLIASCARMIAYAVFGWLLVCIPVIFVLRALQRCAVRRELQRQSLHLLTLEEVHVSIGH
;
A
#
# COMPACT_ATOMS: atom_id res chain seq x y z
N MET A 1 -11.03 -10.03 32.90
CA MET A 1 -10.66 -9.90 31.47
C MET A 1 -11.61 -9.03 30.62
N GLN A 2 -12.93 -8.99 30.86
CA GLN A 2 -13.87 -8.18 30.05
C GLN A 2 -13.62 -6.64 30.08
N ARG A 3 -13.19 -6.08 31.22
CA ARG A 3 -12.92 -4.62 31.35
C ARG A 3 -11.73 -4.13 30.51
N CYS A 4 -10.70 -4.95 30.31
CA CYS A 4 -9.58 -4.61 29.41
C CYS A 4 -10.02 -4.57 27.94
N ARG A 5 -10.90 -5.51 27.53
CA ARG A 5 -11.42 -5.57 26.16
C ARG A 5 -12.32 -4.37 25.85
N GLN A 6 -13.11 -3.89 26.81
CA GLN A 6 -13.93 -2.69 26.66
C GLN A 6 -13.09 -1.40 26.56
N ARG A 7 -12.03 -1.26 27.37
CA ARG A 7 -11.10 -0.12 27.24
C ARG A 7 -10.34 -0.15 25.92
N ALA A 8 -9.84 -1.31 25.51
CA ALA A 8 -9.19 -1.46 24.22
C ALA A 8 -10.14 -1.06 23.08
N PHE A 9 -11.41 -1.47 23.14
CA PHE A 9 -12.41 -1.12 22.13
C PHE A 9 -12.79 0.37 22.14
N GLN A 10 -12.83 1.01 23.32
CA GLN A 10 -13.03 2.46 23.42
C GLN A 10 -11.85 3.26 22.87
N VAL A 11 -10.62 2.87 23.21
CA VAL A 11 -9.41 3.50 22.66
C VAL A 11 -9.33 3.27 21.15
N LEU A 12 -9.69 2.08 20.67
CA LEU A 12 -9.81 1.76 19.26
C LEU A 12 -10.83 2.69 18.58
N ARG A 13 -12.00 2.88 19.20
CA ARG A 13 -13.05 3.76 18.67
C ARG A 13 -12.63 5.23 18.65
N GLU A 14 -12.02 5.74 19.71
CA GLU A 14 -11.58 7.14 19.75
C GLU A 14 -10.37 7.41 18.85
N ARG A 15 -9.44 6.46 18.74
CA ARG A 15 -8.19 6.61 17.95
C ARG A 15 -8.33 6.18 16.49
N LEU A 16 -9.32 5.37 16.13
CA LEU A 16 -9.54 4.93 14.74
C LEU A 16 -10.86 5.44 14.17
N LEU A 17 -11.99 5.29 14.86
CA LEU A 17 -13.30 5.67 14.29
C LEU A 17 -13.51 7.19 14.17
N ASN A 18 -12.98 7.98 15.11
CA ASN A 18 -13.04 9.44 15.01
C ASN A 18 -12.18 10.00 13.87
N PRO A 19 -10.89 9.62 13.72
CA PRO A 19 -10.10 10.06 12.57
C PRO A 19 -10.60 9.46 11.25
N LEU A 20 -11.15 8.24 11.23
CA LEU A 20 -11.80 7.69 10.02
C LEU A 20 -12.92 8.57 9.47
N ARG A 21 -13.62 9.30 10.34
CA ARG A 21 -14.70 10.22 9.96
C ARG A 21 -14.20 11.59 9.48
N GLN A 22 -12.94 11.92 9.77
CA GLN A 22 -12.30 13.19 9.39
C GLN A 22 -11.31 13.04 8.22
N LEU A 23 -11.05 11.80 7.77
CA LEU A 23 -10.16 11.54 6.64
C LEU A 23 -10.70 12.18 5.36
N THR A 24 -9.84 12.95 4.72
CA THR A 24 -10.09 13.47 3.38
C THR A 24 -10.02 12.34 2.34
N GLY A 25 -10.74 12.49 1.22
CA GLY A 25 -10.77 11.47 0.17
C GLY A 25 -9.39 11.10 -0.38
N ILE A 26 -8.42 12.02 -0.30
CA ILE A 26 -7.03 11.80 -0.72
C ILE A 26 -6.32 10.85 0.24
N GLU A 27 -6.50 10.99 1.55
CA GLU A 27 -5.92 10.10 2.57
C GLU A 27 -6.48 8.68 2.44
N ILE A 28 -7.79 8.55 2.20
CA ILE A 28 -8.41 7.25 1.91
C ILE A 28 -7.83 6.64 0.63
N PHE A 29 -7.68 7.44 -0.44
CA PHE A 29 -7.09 6.96 -1.69
C PHE A 29 -5.66 6.47 -1.49
N VAL A 30 -4.84 7.21 -0.73
CA VAL A 30 -3.46 6.81 -0.43
C VAL A 30 -3.42 5.55 0.42
N ALA A 31 -4.27 5.43 1.43
CA ALA A 31 -4.41 4.25 2.26
C ALA A 31 -4.75 3.00 1.42
N VAL A 32 -5.74 3.13 0.52
CA VAL A 32 -6.14 2.06 -0.39
C VAL A 32 -4.99 1.71 -1.33
N ALA A 33 -4.33 2.71 -1.93
CA ALA A 33 -3.21 2.48 -2.84
C ALA A 33 -2.03 1.78 -2.16
N VAL A 34 -1.69 2.16 -0.92
CA VAL A 34 -0.68 1.46 -0.10
C VAL A 34 -1.10 0.03 0.20
N GLY A 35 -2.37 -0.19 0.51
CA GLY A 35 -2.94 -1.52 0.71
C GLY A 35 -2.89 -2.40 -0.53
N VAL A 36 -3.18 -1.85 -1.71
CA VAL A 36 -3.08 -2.56 -3.00
C VAL A 36 -1.61 -2.87 -3.31
N VAL A 37 -0.72 -1.89 -3.18
CA VAL A 37 0.73 -2.08 -3.38
C VAL A 37 1.26 -3.22 -2.51
N GLY A 38 0.94 -3.21 -1.22
CA GLY A 38 1.35 -4.26 -0.29
C GLY A 38 0.67 -5.62 -0.53
N GLY A 39 -0.62 -5.63 -0.87
CA GLY A 39 -1.39 -6.86 -1.15
C GLY A 39 -1.04 -7.55 -2.44
N VAL A 40 -0.43 -6.82 -3.37
CA VAL A 40 0.03 -7.34 -4.65
C VAL A 40 1.50 -7.84 -4.56
N PHE A 41 2.15 -7.72 -3.40
CA PHE A 41 3.52 -8.22 -3.20
C PHE A 41 3.56 -9.74 -3.37
N PRO A 42 4.42 -10.32 -4.22
CA PRO A 42 4.34 -11.74 -4.61
C PRO A 42 4.78 -12.76 -3.54
N VAL A 43 5.12 -12.32 -2.32
CA VAL A 43 5.47 -13.22 -1.21
C VAL A 43 4.42 -13.14 -0.11
N PRO A 44 3.59 -14.20 0.07
CA PRO A 44 2.67 -14.31 1.20
C PRO A 44 3.40 -14.13 2.54
N LEU A 45 2.73 -13.61 3.57
CA LEU A 45 3.28 -13.23 4.89
C LEU A 45 4.15 -11.96 4.91
N ILE A 46 4.90 -11.68 3.84
CA ILE A 46 5.71 -10.45 3.74
C ILE A 46 4.87 -9.26 3.26
N THR A 47 3.72 -9.50 2.60
CA THR A 47 2.75 -8.47 2.15
C THR A 47 2.34 -7.50 3.27
N SER A 48 2.05 -8.01 4.47
CA SER A 48 1.68 -7.18 5.64
C SER A 48 2.85 -6.32 6.14
N LEU A 49 4.07 -6.85 6.13
CA LEU A 49 5.29 -6.10 6.46
C LEU A 49 5.54 -4.98 5.45
N VAL A 50 5.39 -5.28 4.16
CA VAL A 50 5.53 -4.30 3.08
C VAL A 50 4.48 -3.20 3.18
N THR A 51 3.23 -3.56 3.48
CA THR A 51 2.13 -2.60 3.72
C THR A 51 2.46 -1.68 4.91
N LEU A 52 2.96 -2.26 6.01
CA LEU A 52 3.35 -1.52 7.21
C LEU A 52 4.52 -0.56 6.95
N ILE A 53 5.58 -1.03 6.29
CA ILE A 53 6.76 -0.22 5.93
C ILE A 53 6.37 0.91 4.99
N SER A 54 5.54 0.63 3.98
CA SER A 54 5.08 1.62 3.01
C SER A 54 4.19 2.67 3.68
N GLY A 55 3.27 2.24 4.54
CA GLY A 55 2.43 3.14 5.33
C GLY A 55 3.25 4.00 6.30
N TRP A 56 4.27 3.43 6.93
CA TRP A 56 5.19 4.19 7.79
C TRP A 56 6.01 5.22 7.00
N TYR A 57 6.53 4.85 5.83
CA TYR A 57 7.30 5.76 4.97
C TYR A 57 6.48 6.97 4.49
N ILE A 58 5.20 6.72 4.20
CA ILE A 58 4.21 7.72 3.75
C ILE A 58 3.63 8.50 4.94
N HIS A 59 3.98 8.16 6.18
CA HIS A 59 3.45 8.77 7.42
C HIS A 59 1.93 8.63 7.53
N CYS A 60 1.38 7.50 7.07
CA CYS A 60 -0.04 7.18 7.23
C CYS A 60 -0.41 7.15 8.72
N SER A 61 -1.56 7.76 9.03
CA SER A 61 -2.24 7.62 10.30
C SER A 61 -2.64 6.16 10.56
N ALA A 62 -2.86 5.82 11.84
CA ALA A 62 -3.29 4.47 12.22
C ALA A 62 -4.59 4.04 11.49
N ALA A 63 -5.48 4.98 11.20
CA ALA A 63 -6.72 4.74 10.46
C ALA A 63 -6.47 4.34 9.00
N GLU A 64 -5.63 5.09 8.30
CA GLU A 64 -5.20 4.76 6.94
C GLU A 64 -4.51 3.41 6.87
N LEU A 65 -3.69 3.10 7.87
CA LEU A 65 -2.94 1.84 7.92
C LEU A 65 -3.87 0.63 8.15
N VAL A 66 -4.96 0.81 8.90
CA VAL A 66 -6.01 -0.22 9.06
C VAL A 66 -6.79 -0.41 7.77
N VAL A 67 -7.17 0.67 7.07
CA VAL A 67 -7.82 0.59 5.75
C VAL A 67 -6.91 -0.10 4.75
N GLY A 68 -5.65 0.32 4.66
CA GLY A 68 -4.65 -0.30 3.79
C GLY A 68 -4.41 -1.77 4.11
N SER A 69 -4.35 -2.15 5.39
CA SER A 69 -4.21 -3.56 5.80
C SER A 69 -5.44 -4.40 5.44
N THR A 70 -6.64 -3.81 5.52
CA THR A 70 -7.89 -4.46 5.10
C THR A 70 -7.92 -4.69 3.59
N VAL A 71 -7.51 -3.68 2.82
CA VAL A 71 -7.39 -3.80 1.36
C VAL A 71 -6.31 -4.81 0.97
N ASN A 72 -5.16 -4.82 1.66
CA ASN A 72 -4.10 -5.82 1.49
C ASN A 72 -4.66 -7.25 1.66
N LEU A 73 -5.47 -7.50 2.68
CA LEU A 73 -6.16 -8.78 2.90
C LEU A 73 -7.12 -9.14 1.76
N LEU A 74 -7.89 -8.17 1.25
CA LEU A 74 -8.80 -8.38 0.10
C LEU A 74 -8.04 -8.59 -1.22
N CYS A 75 -6.82 -8.07 -1.33
CA CYS A 75 -5.95 -8.24 -2.49
C CYS A 75 -5.13 -9.54 -2.49
N THR A 76 -5.08 -10.27 -1.37
CA THR A 76 -4.41 -11.59 -1.29
C THR A 76 -4.82 -12.58 -2.40
N PRO A 77 -6.10 -12.76 -2.79
CA PRO A 77 -6.45 -13.61 -3.93
C PRO A 77 -5.95 -13.03 -5.27
N LEU A 78 -5.93 -11.71 -5.41
CA LEU A 78 -5.36 -11.02 -6.58
C LEU A 78 -3.84 -11.27 -6.69
N GLN A 79 -3.14 -11.35 -5.57
CA GLN A 79 -1.71 -11.64 -5.49
C GLN A 79 -1.34 -12.88 -6.31
N PHE A 80 -2.09 -13.97 -6.16
CA PHE A 80 -1.85 -15.22 -6.91
C PHE A 80 -2.13 -15.09 -8.40
N ALA A 81 -3.13 -14.29 -8.78
CA ALA A 81 -3.46 -14.03 -10.19
C ALA A 81 -2.39 -13.17 -10.88
N PHE A 82 -1.83 -12.18 -10.18
CA PHE A 82 -0.85 -11.25 -10.74
C PHE A 82 0.61 -11.74 -10.67
N LEU A 83 0.91 -12.75 -9.85
CA LEU A 83 2.24 -13.33 -9.71
C LEU A 83 2.89 -13.75 -11.04
N PRO A 84 2.22 -14.52 -11.93
CA PRO A 84 2.78 -14.85 -13.24
C PRO A 84 2.93 -13.63 -14.15
N SER A 85 2.05 -12.62 -14.04
CA SER A 85 2.15 -11.38 -14.81
C SER A 85 3.38 -10.56 -14.44
N PHE A 86 3.68 -10.41 -13.14
CA PHE A 86 4.90 -9.72 -12.69
C PHE A 86 6.18 -10.47 -13.05
N ALA A 87 6.17 -11.80 -12.92
CA ALA A 87 7.31 -12.61 -13.32
C ALA A 87 7.60 -12.49 -14.83
N ARG A 88 6.56 -12.45 -15.67
CA ARG A 88 6.72 -12.22 -17.12
C ARG A 88 7.23 -10.81 -17.41
N LEU A 89 6.72 -9.80 -16.71
CA LEU A 89 7.13 -8.41 -16.91
C LEU A 89 8.62 -8.17 -16.55
N SER A 90 9.14 -8.79 -15.49
CA SER A 90 10.58 -8.68 -15.22
C SER A 90 11.42 -9.60 -16.10
N GLY A 91 10.87 -10.76 -16.48
CA GLY A 91 11.53 -11.67 -17.43
C GLY A 91 11.72 -11.05 -18.82
N THR A 92 10.75 -10.27 -19.32
CA THR A 92 10.91 -9.51 -20.57
C THR A 92 11.98 -8.42 -20.47
N ILE A 93 12.08 -7.74 -19.33
CA ILE A 93 13.10 -6.71 -19.08
C ILE A 93 14.51 -7.33 -18.99
N SER A 94 14.64 -8.48 -18.32
CA SER A 94 15.91 -9.17 -18.11
C SER A 94 16.30 -10.12 -19.24
N GLN A 95 15.54 -10.17 -20.35
CA GLN A 95 15.67 -11.16 -21.43
C GLN A 95 15.75 -12.62 -20.93
N ALA A 96 15.14 -12.91 -19.78
CA ALA A 96 15.12 -14.24 -19.20
C ALA A 96 14.06 -15.10 -19.90
N ASP A 97 14.31 -16.40 -20.01
CA ASP A 97 13.41 -17.34 -20.67
C ASP A 97 12.08 -17.43 -19.92
N THR A 98 11.06 -16.71 -20.41
CA THR A 98 9.77 -16.55 -19.71
C THR A 98 8.86 -17.77 -19.83
N SER A 99 9.26 -18.76 -20.62
CA SER A 99 8.57 -20.05 -20.83
C SER A 99 8.42 -20.88 -19.55
N ALA A 100 9.29 -20.66 -18.55
CA ALA A 100 9.26 -21.33 -17.25
C ALA A 100 8.30 -20.70 -16.23
N PHE A 101 7.67 -19.56 -16.53
CA PHE A 101 6.82 -18.81 -15.58
C PHE A 101 5.31 -19.05 -15.76
N THR A 102 4.94 -20.25 -16.21
CA THR A 102 3.54 -20.67 -16.37
C THR A 102 3.14 -21.75 -15.38
N ALA A 103 1.84 -21.82 -15.06
CA ALA A 103 1.30 -22.89 -14.20
C ALA A 103 1.59 -24.31 -14.74
N THR A 104 1.74 -24.44 -16.06
CA THR A 104 2.13 -25.69 -16.72
C THR A 104 3.58 -26.08 -16.44
N ALA A 105 4.53 -25.14 -16.46
CA ALA A 105 5.93 -25.40 -16.10
C ALA A 105 6.08 -25.80 -14.62
N LEU A 106 5.20 -25.28 -13.75
CA LEU A 106 5.17 -25.64 -12.33
C LEU A 106 4.67 -27.08 -12.10
N MET A 107 3.63 -27.49 -12.83
CA MET A 107 3.15 -28.88 -12.86
C MET A 107 4.21 -29.85 -13.39
N GLU A 108 4.97 -29.43 -14.41
CA GLU A 108 6.06 -30.23 -14.95
C GLU A 108 7.27 -30.32 -13.99
N ALA A 109 7.53 -29.29 -13.19
CA ALA A 109 8.56 -29.34 -12.15
C ALA A 109 8.16 -30.24 -10.96
N LEU A 110 6.86 -30.34 -10.65
CA LEU A 110 6.32 -31.23 -9.62
C LEU A 110 6.61 -32.70 -9.93
N THR A 111 6.59 -33.08 -11.21
CA THR A 111 6.89 -34.45 -11.66
C THR A 111 8.40 -34.77 -11.68
N LYS A 112 9.27 -33.74 -11.75
CA LYS A 112 10.73 -33.88 -11.77
C LYS A 112 11.39 -33.88 -10.38
N GLY A 113 10.62 -33.61 -9.32
CA GLY A 113 11.04 -33.73 -7.92
C GLY A 113 11.03 -32.42 -7.13
N TYR A 114 10.85 -32.53 -5.80
CA TYR A 114 10.64 -31.40 -4.88
C TYR A 114 11.75 -30.35 -4.90
N ALA A 115 13.02 -30.74 -5.04
CA ALA A 115 14.14 -29.79 -5.05
C ALA A 115 14.11 -28.87 -6.29
N VAL A 116 13.77 -29.43 -7.46
CA VAL A 116 13.68 -28.68 -8.73
C VAL A 116 12.47 -27.74 -8.71
N LEU A 117 11.37 -28.18 -8.10
CA LEU A 117 10.19 -27.36 -7.87
C LEU A 117 10.51 -26.13 -7.01
N ILE A 118 11.15 -26.33 -5.85
CA ILE A 118 11.51 -25.23 -4.94
C ILE A 118 12.44 -24.24 -5.63
N ALA A 119 13.46 -24.72 -6.35
CA ALA A 119 14.39 -23.86 -7.07
C ALA A 119 13.72 -23.03 -8.18
N SER A 120 12.73 -23.61 -8.86
CA SER A 120 11.97 -22.93 -9.92
C SER A 120 10.98 -21.90 -9.35
N CYS A 121 10.28 -22.25 -8.26
CA CYS A 121 9.44 -21.32 -7.49
C CYS A 121 10.25 -20.15 -6.94
N ALA A 122 11.42 -20.41 -6.34
CA ALA A 122 12.27 -19.37 -5.78
C ALA A 122 12.73 -18.38 -6.87
N ARG A 123 13.12 -18.87 -8.05
CA ARG A 123 13.43 -18.01 -9.21
C ARG A 123 12.22 -17.18 -9.65
N MET A 124 11.06 -17.81 -9.82
CA MET A 124 9.83 -17.11 -10.21
C MET A 124 9.45 -16.01 -9.21
N ILE A 125 9.55 -16.29 -7.92
CA ILE A 125 9.31 -15.32 -6.85
C ILE A 125 10.34 -14.19 -6.90
N ALA A 126 11.63 -14.49 -7.09
CA ALA A 126 12.66 -13.46 -7.19
C ALA A 126 12.42 -12.50 -8.37
N TYR A 127 12.08 -13.05 -9.55
CA TYR A 127 11.70 -12.24 -10.71
C TYR A 127 10.41 -11.44 -10.46
N ALA A 128 9.40 -12.02 -9.84
CA ALA A 128 8.18 -11.31 -9.49
C ALA A 128 8.44 -10.17 -8.49
N VAL A 129 9.29 -10.38 -7.47
CA VAL A 129 9.70 -9.34 -6.50
C VAL A 129 10.40 -8.19 -7.21
N PHE A 130 11.30 -8.50 -8.16
CA PHE A 130 12.00 -7.47 -8.92
C PHE A 130 11.04 -6.66 -9.82
N GLY A 131 10.10 -7.33 -10.49
CA GLY A 131 9.05 -6.67 -11.28
C GLY A 131 8.14 -5.81 -10.40
N TRP A 132 7.79 -6.30 -9.21
CA TRP A 132 7.01 -5.54 -8.24
C TRP A 132 7.75 -4.29 -7.74
N LEU A 133 9.06 -4.38 -7.44
CA LEU A 133 9.86 -3.22 -7.02
C LEU A 133 9.90 -2.13 -8.08
N LEU A 134 10.07 -2.51 -9.35
CA LEU A 134 10.06 -1.57 -10.48
C LEU A 134 8.75 -0.78 -10.59
N VAL A 135 7.62 -1.39 -10.26
CA VAL A 135 6.29 -0.73 -10.32
C VAL A 135 5.97 0.00 -9.02
N CYS A 136 6.29 -0.58 -7.86
CA CYS A 136 5.85 -0.06 -6.58
C CYS A 136 6.68 1.13 -6.08
N ILE A 137 7.98 1.16 -6.34
CA ILE A 137 8.82 2.31 -6.00
C ILE A 137 8.28 3.62 -6.62
N PRO A 138 8.04 3.71 -7.94
CA PRO A 138 7.50 4.94 -8.52
C PRO A 138 6.09 5.25 -8.02
N VAL A 139 5.23 4.25 -7.83
CA VAL A 139 3.88 4.46 -7.28
C VAL A 139 3.93 5.06 -5.88
N ILE A 140 4.76 4.53 -4.99
CA ILE A 140 4.96 5.07 -3.63
C ILE A 140 5.48 6.51 -3.70
N PHE A 141 6.41 6.80 -4.62
CA PHE A 141 6.96 8.15 -4.79
C PHE A 141 5.89 9.15 -5.24
N VAL A 142 5.05 8.75 -6.21
CA VAL A 142 3.92 9.56 -6.69
C VAL A 142 2.90 9.79 -5.57
N LEU A 143 2.53 8.76 -4.81
CA LEU A 143 1.62 8.89 -3.67
C LEU A 143 2.16 9.87 -2.62
N ARG A 144 3.46 9.80 -2.31
CA ARG A 144 4.12 10.73 -1.39
C ARG A 144 4.13 12.16 -1.93
N ALA A 145 4.35 12.34 -3.23
CA ALA A 145 4.28 13.65 -3.86
C ALA A 145 2.86 14.22 -3.79
N LEU A 146 1.84 13.41 -4.09
CA LEU A 146 0.43 13.79 -4.02
C LEU A 146 0.02 14.19 -2.60
N GLN A 147 0.38 13.42 -1.58
CA GLN A 147 0.12 13.79 -0.19
C GLN A 147 0.79 15.11 0.18
N ARG A 148 2.07 15.30 -0.16
CA ARG A 148 2.77 16.56 0.12
C ARG A 148 2.10 17.75 -0.59
N CYS A 149 1.63 17.56 -1.81
CA CYS A 149 0.89 18.58 -2.54
C CYS A 149 -0.46 18.88 -1.88
N ALA A 150 -1.20 17.86 -1.44
CA ALA A 150 -2.48 18.02 -0.77
C ALA A 150 -2.32 18.78 0.57
N VAL A 151 -1.39 18.36 1.42
CA VAL A 151 -1.10 19.02 2.70
C VAL A 151 -0.67 20.47 2.51
N ARG A 152 0.20 20.75 1.51
CA ARG A 152 0.60 22.13 1.19
C ARG A 152 -0.59 22.99 0.76
N ARG A 153 -1.50 22.45 -0.06
CA ARG A 153 -2.70 23.18 -0.52
C ARG A 153 -3.62 23.52 0.64
N GLU A 154 -3.81 22.62 1.59
CA GLU A 154 -4.64 22.87 2.76
C GLU A 154 -4.03 23.93 3.68
N LEU A 155 -2.72 23.85 3.93
CA LEU A 155 -2.00 24.85 4.72
C LEU A 155 -2.13 26.25 4.08
N GLN A 156 -1.94 26.33 2.76
CA GLN A 156 -2.04 27.57 2.00
C GLN A 156 -3.46 28.15 2.03
N ARG A 157 -4.48 27.30 2.01
CA ARG A 157 -5.89 27.71 2.12
C ARG A 157 -6.22 28.26 3.51
N GLN A 158 -5.64 27.70 4.58
CA GLN A 158 -5.80 28.22 5.94
C GLN A 158 -5.11 29.57 6.14
N SER A 159 -3.87 29.74 5.63
CA SER A 159 -3.17 31.02 5.69
C SER A 159 -3.93 32.14 4.99
N LEU A 160 -4.54 31.85 3.83
CA LEU A 160 -5.35 32.82 3.10
C LEU A 160 -6.60 33.25 3.90
N HIS A 161 -7.27 32.30 4.55
CA HIS A 161 -8.45 32.59 5.39
C HIS A 161 -8.13 33.49 6.60
N LEU A 162 -6.99 33.28 7.24
CA LEU A 162 -6.55 34.12 8.37
C LEU A 162 -6.27 35.55 7.93
N LEU A 163 -5.59 35.74 6.79
CA LEU A 163 -5.34 37.07 6.22
C LEU A 163 -6.64 37.80 5.86
N THR A 164 -7.62 37.10 5.28
CA THR A 164 -8.92 37.72 4.98
C THR A 164 -9.70 38.13 6.24
N LEU A 165 -9.56 37.41 7.36
CA LEU A 165 -10.21 37.79 8.61
C LEU A 165 -9.53 39.00 9.27
N GLU A 166 -8.21 39.11 9.15
CA GLU A 166 -7.45 40.25 9.65
C GLU A 166 -7.81 41.54 8.89
N GLU A 167 -7.90 41.49 7.56
CA GLU A 167 -8.34 42.65 6.76
C GLU A 167 -9.78 43.08 7.08
N VAL A 168 -10.69 42.14 7.29
CA VAL A 168 -12.08 42.45 7.67
C VAL A 168 -12.14 43.11 9.06
N HIS A 169 -11.32 42.69 10.01
CA HIS A 169 -11.27 43.30 11.34
C HIS A 169 -10.70 44.73 11.32
N VAL A 170 -9.66 44.97 10.51
CA VAL A 170 -9.07 46.31 10.35
C VAL A 170 -10.06 47.28 9.67
N SER A 171 -10.86 46.80 8.72
CA SER A 171 -11.83 47.65 8.01
C SER A 171 -13.08 48.02 8.81
N ILE A 172 -13.40 47.32 9.91
CA ILE A 172 -14.57 47.62 10.76
C ILE A 172 -14.18 48.56 11.92
N GLY A 173 -12.89 48.67 12.23
CA GLY A 173 -12.35 49.54 13.28
C GLY A 173 -12.08 50.99 12.84
N HIS A 174 -12.31 51.33 11.58
CA HIS A 174 -12.17 52.66 10.98
C HIS A 174 -13.54 53.23 10.60
#